data_AF-A0A5J5K646-F1
#
_entry.id   AF-A0A5J5K646-F1
#
_cell.length_a   1.000
_cell.length_b   1.000
_cell.length_c   1.000
_cell.angle_alpha   90.00
_cell.angle_beta   90.00
_cell.angle_gamma   90.00
#
_symmetry.space_group_name_H-M   'P 1'
#
loop_
_entity.id
_entity.type
_entity.pdbx_description
1 polymer ?
#
loop_
_entity_poly.entity_id
_entity_poly.type
_entity_poly.pdbx_seq_one_letter_code
_entity_poly.pdbx_strand_id
1 'polypeptide(L)'
;MLIHPSCSNAARDAVWRLLVTRARQNGPQWMVSAVGVAVPALRGISGRICRGYVAADPEDIDTEVLTAFIEAIRTVNLDTPNVFPRMRAVAKRAGERARENAEAGAARRFPLQESAPPAVPWGHPDLVLLDAVAKGVISEVDAELIGMTRLEKRTIADAARQLGLTTEAAKKRRQRCEPILVDAVLSGEVEAATSLTISPAPSRGVEKDVPMISARSRSSDTQPETTTRKGGRGSLTGSARIPHLPASRKPRRHIARVLLVAVLVPRLWPMAATRLSRFTLRLPRRLT
;
A
#
# COMPACT_ATOMS: atom_id res chain seq x y z
N MET A 1 -8.38 -35.39 -18.42
CA MET A 1 -7.66 -34.63 -19.46
C MET A 1 -6.27 -34.26 -18.93
N LEU A 2 -5.21 -34.85 -19.52
CA LEU A 2 -3.78 -34.91 -19.10
C LEU A 2 -3.42 -35.39 -17.68
N ILE A 3 -4.35 -35.31 -16.72
CA ILE A 3 -4.17 -35.72 -15.32
C ILE A 3 -4.60 -37.20 -15.10
N HIS A 4 -5.07 -37.89 -16.14
CA HIS A 4 -5.43 -39.30 -16.01
C HIS A 4 -4.17 -40.15 -15.77
N PRO A 5 -4.17 -41.08 -14.80
CA PRO A 5 -2.99 -41.90 -14.48
C PRO A 5 -2.50 -42.76 -15.66
N SER A 6 -3.38 -43.06 -16.63
CA SER A 6 -3.03 -43.81 -17.85
C SER A 6 -2.24 -43.02 -18.90
N CYS A 7 -2.03 -41.71 -18.72
CA CYS A 7 -1.27 -40.91 -19.67
C CYS A 7 0.22 -40.96 -19.32
N SER A 8 1.02 -41.60 -20.16
CA SER A 8 2.48 -41.71 -19.96
C SER A 8 3.12 -40.31 -19.93
N ASN A 9 4.27 -40.20 -19.26
CA ASN A 9 5.02 -38.93 -19.24
C ASN A 9 5.41 -38.49 -20.65
N ALA A 10 5.75 -39.43 -21.53
CA ALA A 10 6.03 -39.16 -22.95
C ALA A 10 4.81 -38.57 -23.68
N ALA A 11 3.61 -39.13 -23.47
CA ALA A 11 2.39 -38.61 -24.08
C ALA A 11 2.05 -37.20 -23.58
N ARG A 12 2.19 -36.94 -22.27
CA ARG A 12 2.01 -35.59 -21.71
C ARG A 12 3.01 -34.60 -22.33
N ASP A 13 4.27 -35.01 -22.41
CA ASP A 13 5.35 -34.17 -22.95
C ASP A 13 5.13 -33.85 -24.43
N ALA A 14 4.68 -34.82 -25.24
CA ALA A 14 4.30 -34.62 -26.63
C ALA A 14 3.13 -33.62 -26.79
N VAL A 15 2.08 -33.75 -25.96
CA VAL A 15 0.96 -32.80 -25.97
C VAL A 15 1.42 -31.39 -25.60
N TRP A 16 2.29 -31.26 -24.60
CA TRP A 16 2.82 -29.95 -24.21
C TRP A 16 3.73 -29.33 -25.27
N ARG A 17 4.54 -30.13 -25.98
CA ARG A 17 5.28 -29.64 -27.16
C ARG A 17 4.32 -29.09 -28.21
N LEU A 18 3.27 -29.84 -28.56
CA LEU A 18 2.28 -29.38 -29.53
C LEU A 18 1.61 -28.08 -29.09
N LEU A 19 1.14 -28.00 -27.83
CA LEU A 19 0.49 -26.80 -27.29
C LEU A 19 1.42 -25.59 -27.32
N VAL A 20 2.69 -25.75 -26.91
CA VAL A 20 3.67 -24.67 -26.93
C VAL A 20 3.98 -24.22 -28.36
N THR A 21 4.20 -25.16 -29.28
CA THR A 21 4.43 -24.84 -30.71
C THR A 21 3.25 -24.04 -31.28
N ARG A 22 2.02 -24.50 -31.05
CA ARG A 22 0.82 -23.81 -31.52
C ARG A 22 0.63 -22.44 -30.86
N ALA A 23 0.90 -22.33 -29.55
CA ALA A 23 0.83 -21.06 -28.83
C ALA A 23 1.83 -20.01 -29.36
N ARG A 24 2.98 -20.45 -29.89
CA ARG A 24 3.98 -19.57 -30.51
C ARG A 24 3.65 -19.20 -31.95
N GLN A 25 3.06 -20.10 -32.73
CA GLN A 25 2.94 -19.97 -34.19
C GLN A 25 1.54 -19.61 -34.67
N ASN A 26 0.48 -19.94 -33.93
CA ASN A 26 -0.89 -19.92 -34.43
C ASN A 26 -1.80 -18.91 -33.73
N GLY A 27 -1.26 -17.98 -32.95
CA GLY A 27 -1.98 -16.85 -32.40
C GLY A 27 -2.51 -17.01 -30.96
N PRO A 28 -3.12 -15.95 -30.40
CA PRO A 28 -3.44 -15.83 -28.98
C PRO A 28 -4.42 -16.87 -28.45
N GLN A 29 -5.32 -17.41 -29.27
CA GLN A 29 -6.26 -18.46 -28.89
C GLN A 29 -5.57 -19.75 -28.40
N TRP A 30 -4.41 -20.08 -28.98
CA TRP A 30 -3.62 -21.22 -28.54
C TRP A 30 -2.89 -20.96 -27.22
N MET A 31 -2.48 -19.70 -26.97
CA MET A 31 -1.96 -19.29 -25.67
C MET A 31 -3.02 -19.43 -24.59
N VAL A 32 -4.23 -18.92 -24.83
CA VAL A 32 -5.36 -19.03 -23.89
C VAL A 32 -5.71 -20.50 -23.64
N SER A 33 -5.68 -21.34 -24.67
CA SER A 33 -5.91 -22.79 -24.53
C SER A 33 -4.82 -23.47 -23.70
N ALA A 34 -3.54 -23.21 -23.98
CA ALA A 34 -2.42 -23.77 -23.23
C ALA A 34 -2.46 -23.34 -21.74
N VAL A 35 -2.75 -22.06 -21.49
CA VAL A 35 -2.98 -21.54 -20.13
C VAL A 35 -4.18 -22.22 -19.49
N GLY A 36 -5.31 -22.33 -20.18
CA GLY A 36 -6.53 -22.98 -19.71
C GLY A 36 -6.29 -24.42 -19.24
N VAL A 37 -5.52 -25.19 -20.02
CA VAL A 37 -5.09 -26.55 -19.67
C VAL A 37 -4.18 -26.55 -18.42
N ALA A 38 -3.36 -25.51 -18.23
CA ALA A 38 -2.47 -25.38 -17.08
C ALA A 38 -3.15 -24.88 -15.79
N VAL A 39 -4.32 -24.23 -15.87
CA VAL A 39 -4.98 -23.55 -14.72
C VAL A 39 -5.05 -24.42 -13.47
N PRO A 40 -5.45 -25.69 -13.49
CA PRO A 40 -5.51 -26.51 -12.28
C PRO A 40 -4.15 -26.63 -11.58
N ALA A 41 -3.07 -26.78 -12.34
CA ALA A 41 -1.72 -26.85 -11.81
C ALA A 41 -1.23 -25.51 -11.26
N LEU A 42 -1.54 -24.41 -11.94
CA LEU A 42 -1.20 -23.05 -11.51
C LEU A 42 -1.97 -22.66 -10.23
N ARG A 43 -3.27 -22.94 -10.15
CA ARG A 43 -4.06 -22.78 -8.92
C ARG A 43 -3.49 -23.61 -7.76
N GLY A 44 -3.03 -24.82 -8.05
CA GLY A 44 -2.34 -25.65 -7.06
C GLY A 44 -0.95 -25.14 -6.68
N ILE A 45 -0.30 -24.32 -7.50
CA ILE A 45 0.94 -23.62 -7.13
C ILE A 45 0.60 -22.44 -6.21
N SER A 46 -0.23 -21.50 -6.68
CA SER A 46 -0.63 -20.32 -5.92
C SER A 46 -1.24 -20.71 -4.58
N GLY A 47 -2.16 -21.69 -4.57
CA GLY A 47 -2.79 -22.16 -3.34
C GLY A 47 -1.80 -22.73 -2.33
N ARG A 48 -0.67 -23.31 -2.75
CA ARG A 48 0.39 -23.75 -1.84
C ARG A 48 1.23 -22.59 -1.33
N ILE A 49 1.56 -21.65 -2.20
CA ILE A 49 2.38 -20.47 -1.88
C ILE A 49 1.61 -19.53 -0.94
N CYS A 50 0.31 -19.34 -1.15
CA CYS A 50 -0.54 -18.48 -0.33
C CYS A 50 -0.92 -19.09 1.03
N ARG A 51 -0.46 -20.31 1.37
CA ARG A 51 -0.73 -20.87 2.71
C ARG A 51 0.04 -20.07 3.78
N GLY A 52 -0.70 -19.58 4.76
CA GLY A 52 -0.16 -18.73 5.83
C GLY A 52 0.30 -17.36 5.34
N TYR A 53 -0.09 -16.95 4.14
CA TYR A 53 0.29 -15.66 3.57
C TYR A 53 -0.64 -14.56 4.06
N VAL A 54 -0.09 -13.57 4.76
CA VAL A 54 -0.83 -12.45 5.38
C VAL A 54 -0.32 -11.08 4.90
N ALA A 55 0.83 -11.05 4.21
CA ALA A 55 1.55 -9.81 3.91
C ALA A 55 0.94 -8.94 2.78
N ALA A 56 0.22 -9.53 1.82
CA ALA A 56 -0.46 -8.79 0.75
C ALA A 56 -1.63 -9.59 0.14
N ASP A 57 -2.20 -9.09 -0.96
CA ASP A 57 -3.28 -9.75 -1.69
C ASP A 57 -2.76 -11.03 -2.40
N PRO A 58 -3.37 -12.20 -2.16
CA PRO A 58 -3.07 -13.41 -2.92
C PRO A 58 -3.18 -13.26 -4.44
N GLU A 59 -3.90 -12.26 -4.96
CA GLU A 59 -4.03 -11.99 -6.40
C GLU A 59 -2.71 -11.55 -7.07
N ASP A 60 -1.80 -10.91 -6.33
CA ASP A 60 -0.48 -10.56 -6.83
C ASP A 60 0.36 -11.81 -7.13
N ILE A 61 0.27 -12.82 -6.25
CA ILE A 61 0.92 -14.13 -6.44
C ILE A 61 0.31 -14.85 -7.66
N ASP A 62 -1.01 -14.84 -7.80
CA ASP A 62 -1.69 -15.44 -8.95
C ASP A 62 -1.22 -14.79 -10.28
N THR A 63 -1.05 -13.47 -10.28
CA THR A 63 -0.59 -12.69 -11.45
C THR A 63 0.85 -13.04 -11.82
N GLU A 64 1.76 -13.09 -10.84
CA GLU A 64 3.17 -13.44 -11.07
C GLU A 64 3.34 -14.89 -11.55
N VAL A 65 2.61 -15.82 -10.95
CA VAL A 65 2.60 -17.24 -11.37
C VAL A 65 2.12 -17.38 -12.82
N LEU A 66 1.03 -16.70 -13.19
CA LEU A 66 0.48 -16.75 -14.54
C LEU A 66 1.40 -16.07 -15.55
N THR A 67 1.94 -14.90 -15.22
CA THR A 67 2.86 -14.13 -16.09
C THR A 67 4.12 -14.93 -16.38
N ALA A 68 4.74 -15.51 -15.36
CA ALA A 68 5.92 -16.35 -15.52
C ALA A 68 5.63 -17.64 -16.32
N PHE A 69 4.42 -18.21 -16.21
CA PHE A 69 4.03 -19.35 -17.02
C PHE A 69 3.86 -18.99 -18.51
N ILE A 70 3.23 -17.86 -18.81
CA ILE A 70 3.10 -17.35 -20.18
C ILE A 70 4.48 -17.10 -20.79
N GLU A 71 5.41 -16.51 -20.02
CA GLU A 71 6.79 -16.30 -20.46
C GLU A 71 7.54 -17.62 -20.66
N ALA A 72 7.30 -18.61 -19.80
CA ALA A 72 7.86 -19.94 -19.97
C ALA A 72 7.36 -20.63 -21.25
N ILE A 73 6.08 -20.45 -21.63
CA ILE A 73 5.57 -20.93 -22.92
C ILE A 73 6.35 -20.30 -24.07
N ARG A 74 6.69 -19.02 -24.00
CA ARG A 74 7.43 -18.32 -25.07
C ARG A 74 8.89 -18.76 -25.20
N THR A 75 9.52 -19.16 -24.09
CA THR A 75 10.99 -19.33 -24.03
C THR A 75 11.49 -20.75 -23.79
N VAL A 76 10.64 -21.67 -23.32
CA VAL A 76 11.07 -23.05 -23.01
C VAL A 76 11.69 -23.76 -24.22
N ASN A 77 12.81 -24.46 -24.01
CA ASN A 77 13.43 -25.32 -25.01
C ASN A 77 12.61 -26.63 -25.16
N LEU A 78 12.14 -26.92 -26.37
CA LEU A 78 11.32 -28.09 -26.71
C LEU A 78 12.13 -29.35 -27.06
N ASP A 79 13.43 -29.22 -27.33
CA ASP A 79 14.33 -30.34 -27.68
C ASP A 79 14.67 -31.21 -26.48
N THR A 80 14.42 -30.69 -25.27
CA THR A 80 14.64 -31.39 -24.01
C THR A 80 13.33 -31.97 -23.46
N PRO A 81 13.37 -33.13 -22.78
CA PRO A 81 12.18 -33.72 -22.16
C PRO A 81 11.64 -32.89 -20.98
N ASN A 82 10.42 -33.22 -20.54
CA ASN A 82 9.76 -32.63 -19.38
C ASN A 82 9.44 -31.13 -19.53
N VAL A 83 8.89 -30.76 -20.69
CA VAL A 83 8.54 -29.38 -21.04
C VAL A 83 7.63 -28.75 -19.99
N PHE A 84 6.54 -29.44 -19.61
CA PHE A 84 5.60 -28.90 -18.63
C PHE A 84 6.16 -28.79 -17.21
N PRO A 85 6.79 -29.82 -16.62
CA PRO A 85 7.45 -29.69 -15.32
C PRO A 85 8.43 -28.50 -15.25
N ARG A 86 9.16 -28.22 -16.32
CA ARG A 86 10.09 -27.08 -16.39
C ARG A 86 9.37 -25.75 -16.40
N MET A 87 8.35 -25.57 -17.23
CA MET A 87 7.51 -24.35 -17.21
C MET A 87 6.83 -24.16 -15.85
N ARG A 88 6.31 -25.24 -15.27
CA ARG A 88 5.70 -25.26 -13.95
C ARG A 88 6.69 -24.83 -12.85
N ALA A 89 7.95 -25.26 -12.95
CA ALA A 89 8.99 -24.86 -12.01
C ALA A 89 9.33 -23.36 -12.11
N VAL A 90 9.34 -22.80 -13.33
CA VAL A 90 9.51 -21.35 -13.54
C VAL A 90 8.36 -20.58 -12.89
N ALA A 91 7.12 -20.98 -13.14
CA ALA A 91 5.94 -20.35 -12.55
C ALA A 91 5.94 -20.42 -11.01
N LYS A 92 6.31 -21.59 -10.45
CA LYS A 92 6.44 -21.77 -8.99
C LYS A 92 7.48 -20.82 -8.38
N ARG A 93 8.67 -20.73 -8.97
CA ARG A 93 9.74 -19.84 -8.48
C ARG A 93 9.35 -18.37 -8.54
N ALA A 94 8.60 -17.97 -9.57
CA ALA A 94 8.08 -16.60 -9.67
C ALA A 94 7.10 -16.29 -8.54
N GLY A 95 6.15 -17.18 -8.26
CA GLY A 95 5.24 -17.02 -7.13
C GLY A 95 5.95 -17.01 -5.76
N GLU A 96 6.97 -17.86 -5.58
CA GLU A 96 7.78 -17.88 -4.34
C GLU A 96 8.51 -16.55 -4.15
N ARG A 97 9.15 -16.04 -5.21
CA ARG A 97 9.80 -14.73 -5.19
C ARG A 97 8.80 -13.59 -4.95
N ALA A 98 7.60 -13.66 -5.52
CA ALA A 98 6.56 -12.67 -5.30
C ALA A 98 6.14 -12.62 -3.82
N ARG A 99 5.97 -13.78 -3.20
CA ARG A 99 5.70 -13.89 -1.77
C ARG A 99 6.85 -13.33 -0.94
N GLU A 100 8.09 -13.73 -1.20
CA GLU A 100 9.27 -13.24 -0.49
C GLU A 100 9.40 -11.72 -0.59
N ASN A 101 9.21 -11.15 -1.78
CA ASN A 101 9.24 -9.71 -2.02
C ASN A 101 8.15 -8.98 -1.24
N ALA A 102 6.93 -9.52 -1.20
CA ALA A 102 5.83 -8.93 -0.47
C ALA A 102 6.04 -9.00 1.05
N GLU A 103 6.54 -10.12 1.58
CA GLU A 103 6.88 -10.26 3.00
C GLU A 103 8.04 -9.32 3.39
N ALA A 104 9.08 -9.21 2.56
CA ALA A 104 10.17 -8.25 2.76
C ALA A 104 9.67 -6.79 2.69
N GLY A 105 8.72 -6.50 1.79
CA GLY A 105 8.07 -5.19 1.70
C GLY A 105 7.24 -4.88 2.94
N ALA A 106 6.48 -5.85 3.46
CA ALA A 106 5.71 -5.70 4.69
C ALA A 106 6.61 -5.50 5.92
N ALA A 107 7.74 -6.21 6.02
CA ALA A 107 8.71 -6.02 7.09
C ALA A 107 9.39 -4.64 7.05
N ARG A 108 9.49 -4.02 5.87
CA ARG A 108 10.01 -2.64 5.68
C ARG A 108 8.95 -1.55 5.91
N ARG A 109 7.66 -1.90 5.89
CA ARG A 109 6.61 -0.96 6.27
C ARG A 109 6.71 -0.76 7.77
N PHE A 110 7.34 0.35 8.16
CA PHE A 110 7.11 0.93 9.47
C PHE A 110 5.58 1.07 9.65
N PRO A 111 5.05 0.95 10.88
CA PRO A 111 3.67 1.34 11.13
C PRO A 111 3.48 2.70 10.47
N LEU A 112 2.39 2.89 9.72
CA LEU A 112 2.02 4.21 9.22
C LEU A 112 2.10 5.13 10.44
N GLN A 113 3.19 5.88 10.55
CA GLN A 113 3.21 7.05 11.38
C GLN A 113 2.14 7.88 10.72
N GLU A 114 0.98 7.96 11.38
CA GLU A 114 -0.02 8.97 11.09
C GLU A 114 0.75 10.25 10.83
N SER A 115 0.44 10.91 9.71
CA SER A 115 1.14 12.10 9.29
C SER A 115 1.03 13.11 10.44
N ALA A 116 2.03 13.11 11.32
CA ALA A 116 2.07 14.02 12.43
C ALA A 116 2.27 15.39 11.81
N PRO A 117 1.53 16.42 12.25
CA PRO A 117 1.90 17.77 11.88
C PRO A 117 3.39 17.98 12.23
N PRO A 118 4.14 18.81 11.47
CA PRO A 118 5.51 19.20 11.83
C PRO A 118 5.56 19.72 13.28
N ALA A 119 6.72 19.99 13.88
CA ALA A 119 6.75 20.59 15.23
C ALA A 119 6.57 22.13 15.16
N VAL A 120 5.76 22.73 16.06
CA VAL A 120 5.51 24.18 16.13
C VAL A 120 6.83 24.86 16.53
N PRO A 121 7.18 26.04 15.99
CA PRO A 121 6.39 26.92 15.13
C PRO A 121 6.63 26.69 13.64
N TRP A 122 5.60 26.21 12.95
CA TRP A 122 5.49 26.37 11.50
C TRP A 122 5.01 27.79 11.21
N GLY A 123 5.94 28.73 11.10
CA GLY A 123 5.63 30.11 10.75
C GLY A 123 6.84 30.79 10.16
N HIS A 124 6.64 31.62 9.14
CA HIS A 124 7.70 32.52 8.66
C HIS A 124 8.05 33.47 9.82
N PRO A 125 9.33 33.68 10.17
CA PRO A 125 9.73 34.53 11.30
C PRO A 125 9.17 35.96 11.19
N ASP A 126 8.92 36.45 9.98
CA ASP A 126 8.23 37.73 9.72
C ASP A 126 6.84 37.82 10.37
N LEU A 127 6.15 36.69 10.60
CA LEU A 127 4.84 36.69 11.27
C LEU A 127 4.94 37.15 12.72
N VAL A 128 6.07 36.91 13.39
CA VAL A 128 6.35 37.44 14.74
C VAL A 128 6.53 38.96 14.69
N LEU A 129 7.20 39.47 13.65
CA LEU A 129 7.39 40.91 13.45
C LEU A 129 6.06 41.60 13.13
N LEU A 130 5.23 40.98 12.28
CA LEU A 130 3.89 41.49 11.95
C LEU A 130 2.98 41.53 13.17
N ASP A 131 2.98 40.48 14.00
CA ASP A 131 2.20 40.43 15.24
C ASP A 131 2.70 41.47 16.26
N ALA A 132 4.02 41.65 16.39
CA ALA A 132 4.62 42.65 17.27
C ALA A 132 4.26 44.10 16.85
N VAL A 133 4.16 44.38 15.54
CA VAL A 133 3.67 45.67 15.03
C VAL A 133 2.18 45.82 15.27
N ALA A 134 1.37 44.78 15.00
CA ALA A 134 -0.07 44.81 15.22
C ALA A 134 -0.44 45.06 16.69
N LYS A 135 0.36 44.53 17.62
CA LYS A 135 0.22 44.73 19.07
C LYS A 135 0.91 46.00 19.59
N GLY A 136 1.64 46.72 18.73
CA GLY A 136 2.32 47.97 19.08
C GLY A 136 3.57 47.81 19.94
N VAL A 137 4.12 46.60 20.05
CA VAL A 137 5.36 46.30 20.80
C VAL A 137 6.57 46.96 20.15
N ILE A 138 6.61 46.96 18.81
CA ILE A 138 7.61 47.65 18.00
C ILE A 138 6.94 48.46 16.89
N SER A 139 7.64 49.48 16.38
CA SER A 139 7.15 50.23 15.22
C SER A 139 7.38 49.46 13.91
N GLU A 140 6.63 49.81 12.86
CA GLU A 140 6.79 49.23 11.52
C GLU A 140 8.22 49.43 10.97
N VAL A 141 8.79 50.63 11.18
CA VAL A 141 10.18 50.94 10.78
C VAL A 141 11.20 50.08 11.54
N ASP A 142 10.95 49.79 12.82
CA ASP A 142 11.83 48.93 13.61
C ASP A 142 11.69 47.45 13.19
N ALA A 143 10.47 47.01 12.87
CA ALA A 143 10.21 45.67 12.35
C ALA A 143 10.91 45.45 10.99
N GLU A 144 10.81 46.40 10.06
CA GLU A 144 11.49 46.35 8.77
C GLU A 144 13.02 46.35 8.94
N LEU A 145 13.55 47.17 9.86
CA LEU A 145 14.97 47.17 10.21
C LEU A 145 15.45 45.83 10.79
N ILE A 146 14.65 45.20 11.65
CA ILE A 146 14.95 43.87 12.21
C ILE A 146 14.87 42.80 11.12
N GLY A 147 13.85 42.82 10.26
CA GLY A 147 13.70 41.89 9.14
C GLY A 147 14.90 41.92 8.20
N MET A 148 15.26 43.11 7.70
CA MET A 148 16.41 43.29 6.81
C MET A 148 17.74 42.83 7.44
N THR A 149 17.94 43.07 8.73
CA THR A 149 19.25 42.80 9.35
C THR A 149 19.38 41.42 9.99
N ARG A 150 18.31 40.82 10.49
CA ARG A 150 18.33 39.52 11.18
C ARG A 150 17.82 38.37 10.32
N LEU A 151 16.81 38.62 9.49
CA LEU A 151 16.20 37.58 8.67
C LEU A 151 16.86 37.53 7.29
N GLU A 152 17.05 38.69 6.66
CA GLU A 152 17.73 38.80 5.35
C GLU A 152 19.26 38.94 5.45
N LYS A 153 19.82 39.08 6.66
CA LYS A 153 21.26 39.24 6.93
C LYS A 153 21.94 40.40 6.19
N ARG A 154 21.21 41.47 5.86
CA ARG A 154 21.79 42.70 5.28
C ARG A 154 22.60 43.47 6.30
N THR A 155 23.54 44.28 5.83
CA THR A 155 24.33 45.16 6.71
C THR A 155 23.44 46.25 7.30
N ILE A 156 23.81 46.75 8.49
CA ILE A 156 23.09 47.87 9.12
C ILE A 156 23.17 49.13 8.25
N ALA A 157 24.29 49.34 7.56
CA ALA A 157 24.48 50.51 6.69
C ALA A 157 23.54 50.47 5.47
N ASP A 158 23.32 49.29 4.88
CA ASP A 158 22.40 49.13 3.75
C ASP A 158 20.95 49.27 4.17
N ALA A 159 20.56 48.64 5.29
CA ALA A 159 19.22 48.79 5.86
C ALA A 159 18.93 50.25 6.27
N ALA A 160 19.89 50.94 6.88
CA ALA A 160 19.76 52.35 7.24
C ALA A 160 19.54 53.23 6.01
N ARG A 161 20.31 53.01 4.93
CA ARG A 161 20.15 53.73 3.67
C ARG A 161 18.78 53.52 3.05
N GLN A 162 18.30 52.27 3.03
CA GLN A 162 16.99 51.92 2.47
C GLN A 162 15.84 52.54 3.28
N LEU A 163 15.98 52.63 4.60
CA LEU A 163 14.96 53.20 5.51
C LEU A 163 15.11 54.72 5.73
N GLY A 164 16.01 55.39 5.03
CA GLY A 164 16.24 56.84 5.20
C GLY A 164 16.79 57.23 6.58
N LEU A 165 17.47 56.32 7.26
CA LEU A 165 18.06 56.51 8.58
C LEU A 165 19.57 56.73 8.51
N THR A 166 20.13 57.43 9.50
CA THR A 166 21.58 57.39 9.73
C THR A 166 21.97 56.03 10.31
N THR A 167 23.17 55.55 9.98
CA THR A 167 23.67 54.25 10.46
C THR A 167 23.67 54.15 11.99
N GLU A 168 24.04 55.23 12.69
CA GLU A 168 24.01 55.29 14.15
C GLU A 168 22.59 55.26 14.72
N ALA A 169 21.63 55.91 14.04
CA ALA A 169 20.23 55.85 14.45
C ALA A 169 19.64 54.45 14.25
N ALA A 170 19.95 53.77 13.13
CA ALA A 170 19.54 52.39 12.89
C ALA A 170 20.15 51.43 13.93
N LYS A 171 21.44 51.58 14.25
CA LYS A 171 22.11 50.80 15.30
C LYS A 171 21.43 50.96 16.66
N LYS A 172 21.16 52.19 17.09
CA LYS A 172 20.48 52.48 18.38
C LYS A 172 19.02 52.04 18.41
N ARG A 173 18.30 52.10 17.28
CA ARG A 173 16.94 51.54 17.16
C ARG A 173 16.98 50.04 17.36
N ARG A 174 17.78 49.33 16.56
CA ARG A 174 17.89 47.87 16.65
C ARG A 174 18.31 47.40 18.05
N GLN A 175 19.28 48.05 18.69
CA GLN A 175 19.72 47.74 20.05
C GLN A 175 18.61 47.88 21.12
N ARG A 176 17.64 48.79 20.91
CA ARG A 176 16.50 48.97 21.83
C ARG A 176 15.36 48.01 21.52
N CYS A 177 15.08 47.79 20.24
CA CYS A 177 13.95 46.96 19.81
C CYS A 177 14.20 45.47 20.02
N GLU A 178 15.43 44.98 19.85
CA GLU A 178 15.78 43.57 20.06
C GLU A 178 15.41 43.04 21.46
N PRO A 179 15.81 43.68 22.58
CA PRO A 179 15.43 43.19 23.90
C PRO A 179 13.92 43.30 24.18
N ILE A 180 13.25 44.35 23.67
CA ILE A 180 11.79 44.50 23.81
C ILE A 180 11.06 43.36 23.09
N LEU A 181 11.47 43.04 21.86
CA LEU A 181 10.87 41.97 21.08
C LEU A 181 11.12 40.60 21.72
N VAL A 182 12.31 40.38 22.28
CA VAL A 182 12.62 39.13 23.00
C VAL A 182 11.74 38.98 24.24
N ASP A 183 11.60 40.04 25.04
CA ASP A 183 10.74 40.02 26.23
C ASP A 183 9.28 39.73 25.89
N ALA A 184 8.75 40.38 24.85
CA ALA A 184 7.38 40.19 24.38
C ALA A 184 7.11 38.79 23.83
N VAL A 185 8.10 38.15 23.19
CA VAL A 185 7.98 36.75 22.74
C VAL A 185 8.03 35.79 23.93
N LEU A 186 8.89 36.05 24.92
CA LEU A 186 9.02 35.19 26.10
C LEU A 186 7.83 35.30 27.06
N SER A 187 7.18 36.47 27.12
CA SER A 187 5.97 36.70 27.90
C SER A 187 4.70 36.12 27.25
N GLY A 188 4.80 35.67 25.99
CA GLY A 188 3.65 35.24 25.17
C GLY A 188 2.78 36.39 24.68
N GLU A 189 3.22 37.65 24.88
CA GLU A 189 2.54 38.82 24.34
C GLU A 189 2.59 38.83 22.81
N VAL A 190 3.69 38.36 22.21
CA VAL A 190 3.85 38.17 20.76
C VAL A 190 4.03 36.69 20.46
N GLU A 191 3.23 36.17 19.52
CA GLU A 191 3.37 34.80 19.04
C GLU A 191 3.61 34.82 17.52
N ALA A 192 4.20 33.77 16.97
CA ALA A 192 4.16 33.59 15.52
C ALA A 192 2.68 33.48 15.17
N ALA A 193 2.09 34.52 14.56
CA ALA A 193 0.68 34.58 14.21
C ALA A 193 0.30 33.33 13.41
N THR A 194 -0.11 32.28 14.12
CA THR A 194 -0.36 30.96 13.55
C THR A 194 -1.74 30.94 12.88
N SER A 195 -2.43 32.08 12.87
CA SER A 195 -3.73 32.21 12.24
C SER A 195 -4.01 33.68 11.87
N LEU A 196 -3.46 34.13 10.74
CA LEU A 196 -4.35 34.82 9.80
C LEU A 196 -5.35 33.77 9.32
N THR A 197 -6.37 33.58 10.15
CA THR A 197 -7.63 32.87 9.99
C THR A 197 -7.83 32.11 8.68
N ILE A 198 -7.26 30.91 8.53
CA ILE A 198 -7.96 29.85 7.79
C ILE A 198 -8.95 29.27 8.79
N SER A 199 -10.12 29.91 8.91
CA SER A 199 -11.27 29.28 9.57
C SER A 199 -11.55 28.00 8.76
N PRO A 200 -11.42 26.79 9.32
CA PRO A 200 -11.94 25.63 8.65
C PRO A 200 -13.46 25.82 8.64
N ALA A 201 -14.03 26.13 7.49
CA ALA A 201 -15.47 26.09 7.31
C ALA A 201 -15.97 24.74 7.83
N PRO A 202 -17.05 24.69 8.64
CA PRO A 202 -17.57 23.42 9.10
C PRO A 202 -18.00 22.63 7.87
N SER A 203 -17.26 21.57 7.55
CA SER A 203 -17.67 20.56 6.59
C SER A 203 -19.01 20.01 7.07
N ARG A 204 -20.09 20.36 6.34
CA ARG A 204 -21.42 19.78 6.50
C ARG A 204 -21.28 18.26 6.58
N GLY A 205 -21.50 17.73 7.78
CA GLY A 205 -21.63 16.30 7.99
C GLY A 205 -22.82 15.78 7.20
N VAL A 206 -22.57 14.78 6.36
CA VAL A 206 -23.60 13.97 5.74
C VAL A 206 -24.26 13.17 6.87
N GLU A 207 -25.44 13.63 7.26
CA GLU A 207 -26.38 12.97 8.15
C GLU A 207 -26.73 11.60 7.55
N LYS A 208 -26.39 10.52 8.26
CA LYS A 208 -26.84 9.18 7.91
C LYS A 208 -28.16 8.93 8.61
N ASP A 209 -29.21 8.86 7.80
CA ASP A 209 -30.54 8.39 8.17
C ASP A 209 -30.47 7.07 8.94
N VAL A 210 -31.05 7.07 10.15
CA VAL A 210 -31.51 5.87 10.85
C VAL A 210 -33.03 5.92 10.85
N PRO A 211 -33.75 4.97 10.21
CA PRO A 211 -35.18 4.94 10.35
C PRO A 211 -35.57 4.25 11.66
N MET A 212 -36.15 5.06 12.54
CA MET A 212 -36.97 4.67 13.67
C MET A 212 -38.38 4.33 13.16
N ILE A 213 -38.86 3.10 13.37
CA ILE A 213 -40.31 2.81 13.36
C ILE A 213 -40.72 2.44 14.77
N SER A 214 -41.57 3.31 15.31
CA SER A 214 -42.23 3.23 16.61
C SER A 214 -43.37 2.21 16.60
N ALA A 215 -43.43 1.44 17.69
CA ALA A 215 -44.61 1.04 18.47
C ALA A 215 -45.91 0.62 17.75
N ARG A 216 -46.59 -0.43 18.27
CA ARG A 216 -47.50 -0.28 19.42
C ARG A 216 -48.30 -1.56 19.77
N SER A 217 -48.20 -1.93 21.06
CA SER A 217 -49.25 -2.43 21.99
C SER A 217 -49.94 -3.78 21.77
N ARG A 218 -49.78 -4.69 22.74
CA ARG A 218 -50.74 -5.06 23.85
C ARG A 218 -51.56 -6.29 23.43
N SER A 219 -51.78 -7.31 24.25
CA SER A 219 -52.17 -7.29 25.68
C SER A 219 -51.99 -8.68 26.31
N SER A 220 -51.60 -8.69 27.61
CA SER A 220 -52.04 -9.55 28.73
C SER A 220 -52.49 -11.00 28.46
N ASP A 221 -52.02 -11.98 29.24
CA ASP A 221 -52.58 -12.28 30.58
C ASP A 221 -51.83 -13.38 31.37
N THR A 222 -51.91 -13.26 32.70
CA THR A 222 -51.96 -14.32 33.75
C THR A 222 -50.78 -15.32 33.98
N GLN A 223 -50.17 -15.18 35.17
CA GLN A 223 -49.46 -16.21 35.99
C GLN A 223 -50.49 -16.98 36.86
N PRO A 224 -50.22 -18.09 37.60
CA PRO A 224 -48.98 -18.86 37.86
C PRO A 224 -49.18 -20.42 37.95
N GLU A 225 -48.15 -21.11 38.47
CA GLU A 225 -48.18 -22.32 39.33
C GLU A 225 -48.39 -23.76 38.78
N THR A 226 -47.33 -24.56 39.02
CA THR A 226 -47.31 -25.89 39.67
C THR A 226 -47.61 -27.21 38.94
N THR A 227 -46.75 -28.18 39.30
CA THR A 227 -46.95 -29.64 39.42
C THR A 227 -46.53 -30.59 38.28
N THR A 228 -45.64 -31.53 38.68
CA THR A 228 -45.80 -32.99 38.50
C THR A 228 -45.49 -33.65 37.14
N ARG A 229 -44.28 -34.25 37.11
CA ARG A 229 -44.00 -35.71 37.00
C ARG A 229 -44.16 -36.45 35.64
N LYS A 230 -43.04 -37.11 35.31
CA LYS A 230 -42.83 -38.47 34.76
C LYS A 230 -42.98 -38.74 33.25
N GLY A 231 -41.95 -39.43 32.75
CA GLY A 231 -42.00 -40.40 31.66
C GLY A 231 -41.26 -39.90 30.42
N GLY A 232 -40.27 -40.58 29.84
CA GLY A 232 -39.86 -41.96 30.00
C GLY A 232 -38.48 -42.19 29.38
N ARG A 233 -37.92 -43.34 29.75
CA ARG A 233 -36.63 -43.87 29.29
C ARG A 233 -36.74 -44.30 27.83
N GLY A 234 -35.67 -44.10 27.07
CA GLY A 234 -35.45 -44.72 25.77
C GLY A 234 -33.97 -44.67 25.45
N SER A 235 -33.29 -45.75 25.78
CA SER A 235 -31.86 -45.96 25.54
C SER A 235 -31.63 -46.50 24.13
N LEU A 236 -30.41 -46.28 23.65
CA LEU A 236 -29.62 -47.06 22.70
C LEU A 236 -29.49 -46.58 21.24
N THR A 237 -28.24 -46.73 20.82
CA THR A 237 -27.68 -46.88 19.47
C THR A 237 -27.17 -45.59 18.82
N GLY A 238 -25.85 -45.58 18.62
CA GLY A 238 -25.11 -44.42 18.19
C GLY A 238 -25.08 -44.23 16.69
N SER A 239 -24.52 -43.10 16.27
CA SER A 239 -23.85 -42.99 14.99
C SER A 239 -23.01 -41.71 14.93
N ALA A 240 -21.78 -41.89 14.47
CA ALA A 240 -21.04 -41.00 13.61
C ALA A 240 -21.05 -39.48 13.91
N ARG A 241 -19.99 -39.08 14.63
CA ARG A 241 -19.11 -37.93 14.37
C ARG A 241 -19.37 -37.21 13.02
N ILE A 242 -20.00 -36.04 13.06
CA ILE A 242 -20.13 -35.10 11.93
C ILE A 242 -18.94 -34.12 11.96
N PRO A 243 -18.02 -34.14 10.99
CA PRO A 243 -17.07 -33.04 10.80
C PRO A 243 -17.75 -31.88 10.06
N HIS A 244 -17.54 -30.68 10.60
CA HIS A 244 -17.92 -29.38 10.06
C HIS A 244 -17.41 -29.17 8.62
N LEU A 245 -18.32 -28.80 7.70
CA LEU A 245 -17.99 -28.35 6.35
C LEU A 245 -17.25 -27.00 6.38
N PRO A 246 -16.17 -26.79 5.61
CA PRO A 246 -15.63 -25.45 5.39
C PRO A 246 -16.42 -24.71 4.29
N ALA A 247 -16.63 -23.41 4.55
CA ALA A 247 -17.39 -22.45 3.76
C ALA A 247 -17.03 -22.40 2.27
N SER A 248 -18.06 -22.29 1.42
CA SER A 248 -17.93 -22.10 -0.03
C SER A 248 -17.27 -20.76 -0.36
N ARG A 249 -16.05 -20.77 -0.92
CA ARG A 249 -15.42 -19.57 -1.49
C ARG A 249 -15.92 -19.36 -2.91
N LYS A 250 -16.54 -18.19 -3.15
CA LYS A 250 -17.01 -17.71 -4.46
C LYS A 250 -15.90 -17.76 -5.54
N PRO A 251 -16.24 -18.02 -6.82
CA PRO A 251 -15.25 -18.05 -7.90
C PRO A 251 -14.68 -16.65 -8.18
N ARG A 252 -13.36 -16.52 -8.07
CA ARG A 252 -12.60 -15.28 -8.29
C ARG A 252 -12.59 -14.91 -9.78
N ARG A 253 -13.15 -13.74 -10.11
CA ARG A 253 -13.44 -13.23 -11.46
C ARG A 253 -12.21 -12.64 -12.20
N HIS A 254 -11.01 -12.69 -11.62
CA HIS A 254 -9.86 -11.91 -12.10
C HIS A 254 -8.98 -12.59 -13.17
N ILE A 255 -9.10 -13.92 -13.37
CA ILE A 255 -8.37 -14.63 -14.44
C ILE A 255 -8.75 -14.07 -15.83
N ALA A 256 -9.99 -13.62 -16.01
CA ALA A 256 -10.45 -13.01 -17.25
C ALA A 256 -9.80 -11.65 -17.53
N ARG A 257 -9.46 -10.87 -16.50
CA ARG A 257 -8.83 -9.54 -16.65
C ARG A 257 -7.34 -9.61 -16.99
N VAL A 258 -6.60 -10.54 -16.39
CA VAL A 258 -5.17 -10.74 -16.69
C VAL A 258 -4.97 -11.30 -18.10
N LEU A 259 -5.86 -12.21 -18.55
CA LEU A 259 -5.87 -12.67 -19.95
C LEU A 259 -6.13 -11.53 -20.93
N LEU A 260 -6.98 -10.56 -20.58
CA LEU A 260 -7.26 -9.40 -21.44
C LEU A 260 -6.02 -8.50 -21.61
N VAL A 261 -5.31 -8.19 -20.52
CA VAL A 261 -4.14 -7.28 -20.55
C VAL A 261 -2.90 -7.96 -21.17
N ALA A 262 -2.66 -9.24 -20.90
CA ALA A 262 -1.51 -9.97 -21.44
C ALA A 262 -1.65 -10.34 -22.94
N VAL A 263 -2.89 -10.40 -23.46
CA VAL A 263 -3.19 -10.71 -24.87
C VAL A 263 -3.28 -9.46 -25.74
N LEU A 264 -3.71 -8.31 -25.20
CA LEU A 264 -3.92 -7.08 -26.01
C LEU A 264 -2.72 -6.12 -26.12
N VAL A 265 -1.65 -6.28 -25.34
CA VAL A 265 -0.48 -5.36 -25.42
C VAL A 265 0.81 -6.11 -25.78
N PRO A 266 1.03 -6.49 -27.05
CA PRO A 266 2.30 -7.09 -27.48
C PRO A 266 3.40 -6.06 -27.80
N ARG A 267 3.14 -4.75 -27.71
CA ARG A 267 3.96 -3.75 -28.42
C ARG A 267 4.55 -2.56 -27.63
N LEU A 268 4.43 -2.50 -26.30
CA LEU A 268 4.96 -1.34 -25.54
C LEU A 268 5.71 -1.67 -24.24
N TRP A 269 6.38 -2.83 -24.14
CA TRP A 269 7.26 -3.06 -22.99
C TRP A 269 8.60 -3.72 -23.32
N PRO A 270 9.55 -2.97 -23.91
CA PRO A 270 10.97 -3.20 -23.67
C PRO A 270 11.50 -2.03 -22.85
N MET A 271 11.72 -2.19 -21.52
CA MET A 271 12.69 -1.37 -20.74
C MET A 271 12.79 -1.69 -19.23
N ALA A 272 12.01 -2.61 -18.65
CA ALA A 272 12.16 -2.94 -17.22
C ALA A 272 13.06 -4.15 -16.91
N ALA A 273 13.99 -4.51 -17.80
CA ALA A 273 14.88 -5.67 -17.62
C ALA A 273 16.38 -5.30 -17.47
N THR A 274 16.71 -4.05 -17.11
CA THR A 274 18.11 -3.60 -16.96
C THR A 274 18.42 -3.03 -15.58
N ARG A 275 17.92 -3.66 -14.51
CA ARG A 275 18.50 -3.52 -13.17
C ARG A 275 18.45 -4.87 -12.48
N LEU A 276 19.54 -5.64 -12.59
CA LEU A 276 19.98 -6.65 -11.61
C LEU A 276 21.34 -7.32 -11.97
N SER A 277 22.02 -6.95 -13.06
CA SER A 277 23.35 -7.50 -13.40
C SER A 277 24.55 -6.79 -12.75
N ARG A 278 24.40 -6.16 -11.59
CA ARG A 278 25.55 -5.65 -10.81
C ARG A 278 25.50 -6.15 -9.39
N PHE A 279 25.71 -7.45 -9.17
CA PHE A 279 26.27 -7.98 -7.93
C PHE A 279 26.63 -9.46 -8.14
N THR A 280 27.75 -9.70 -8.84
CA THR A 280 28.47 -10.97 -8.72
C THR A 280 29.86 -10.69 -8.18
N LEU A 281 30.06 -11.21 -6.98
CA LEU A 281 31.24 -11.16 -6.13
C LEU A 281 32.54 -11.46 -6.89
N ARG A 282 33.53 -10.58 -6.70
CA ARG A 282 34.94 -10.79 -7.00
C ARG A 282 35.55 -11.55 -5.81
N LEU A 283 35.76 -12.86 -5.94
CA LEU A 283 36.57 -13.65 -5.00
C LEU A 283 38.06 -13.56 -5.42
N PRO A 284 39.00 -13.31 -4.50
CA PRO A 284 40.42 -13.28 -4.80
C PRO A 284 40.98 -14.71 -4.94
N ARG A 285 41.68 -14.97 -6.05
CA ARG A 285 42.52 -16.16 -6.23
C ARG A 285 43.71 -16.07 -5.26
N ARG A 286 43.92 -17.15 -4.50
CA ARG A 286 45.15 -17.41 -3.74
C ARG A 286 46.31 -17.60 -4.73
N LEU A 287 47.43 -16.93 -4.46
CA LEU A 287 48.73 -17.18 -5.08
C LEU A 287 49.49 -18.17 -4.17
N THR A 288 49.98 -19.25 -4.78
CA THR A 288 51.26 -19.89 -4.43
C THR A 288 52.41 -19.01 -4.89
#